data_AF-A0A656VQT6-F1
#
_entry.id   AF-A0A656VQT6-F1
#
_cell.length_a   1.000
_cell.length_b   1.000
_cell.length_c   1.000
_cell.angle_alpha   90.00
_cell.angle_beta   90.00
_cell.angle_gamma   90.00
#
_symmetry.space_group_name_H-M   'P 1'
#
loop_
_entity.id
_entity.type
_entity.pdbx_description
1 polymer ?
#
loop_
_entity_poly.entity_id
_entity_poly.type
_entity_poly.pdbx_seq_one_letter_code
_entity_poly.pdbx_strand_id
1 'polypeptide(L)'
;MEDKQTLSYRGSAGYYADNLKFLEDIDTKPKSFILAPAHRLIEICEVLCQCAPLRVKERWPLSKKDRRNLALQMEWNLPKAPPPREQWKEAIQTSLRIVYQQMPKPQRFEWEKTGYLAELETDIHVAADCTLQTVRFFCNDKIHLPLNTSVFLASPNWNEFVSSLIAGDLYPAWVAPVDSAKTPGCIQGQFPRYMPR
;
A
#
# COMPACT_ATOMS: atom_id res chain seq x y z
N MET A 1 -4.89 46.43 44.27
CA MET A 1 -5.27 45.05 44.63
C MET A 1 -5.96 44.48 43.40
N GLU A 2 -5.20 43.76 42.58
CA GLU A 2 -5.69 43.11 41.37
C GLU A 2 -6.16 41.70 41.72
N ASP A 3 -7.46 41.44 41.59
CA ASP A 3 -8.02 40.10 41.69
C ASP A 3 -7.67 39.31 40.43
N LYS A 4 -6.69 38.42 40.55
CA LYS A 4 -6.42 37.37 39.56
C LYS A 4 -7.49 36.28 39.71
N GLN A 5 -8.57 36.39 38.93
CA GLN A 5 -9.45 35.25 38.66
C GLN A 5 -8.71 34.23 37.80
N THR A 6 -8.20 33.18 38.44
CA THR A 6 -7.79 31.93 37.80
C THR A 6 -9.03 31.25 37.21
N LEU A 7 -9.26 31.46 35.91
CA LEU A 7 -10.19 30.67 35.10
C LEU A 7 -9.67 29.23 35.01
N SER A 8 -10.10 28.40 35.96
CA SER A 8 -10.03 26.94 35.89
C SER A 8 -10.95 26.46 34.77
N TYR A 9 -10.43 26.40 33.54
CA TYR A 9 -11.07 25.67 32.44
C TYR A 9 -10.97 24.17 32.73
N ARG A 10 -11.93 23.62 33.49
CA ARG A 10 -12.27 22.20 33.38
C ARG A 10 -13.00 22.01 32.06
N GLY A 11 -12.23 21.88 30.98
CA GLY A 11 -12.76 21.49 29.67
C GLY A 11 -13.43 20.13 29.81
N SER A 12 -14.72 20.07 29.49
CA SER A 12 -15.54 18.87 29.45
C SER A 12 -14.90 17.83 28.53
N ALA A 13 -14.22 16.84 29.09
CA ALA A 13 -13.66 15.70 28.37
C ALA A 13 -14.74 14.75 27.78
N GLY A 14 -16.03 14.99 27.99
CA GLY A 14 -17.08 13.99 27.78
C GLY A 14 -17.60 13.86 26.34
N TYR A 15 -17.79 14.95 25.59
CA TYR A 15 -18.62 14.85 24.37
C TYR A 15 -17.95 14.10 23.20
N TYR A 16 -16.64 14.24 23.02
CA TYR A 16 -15.91 13.59 21.92
C TYR A 16 -15.31 12.25 22.31
N ALA A 17 -14.87 12.08 23.56
CA ALA A 17 -14.31 10.82 24.05
C ALA A 17 -15.36 9.70 24.01
N ASP A 18 -16.61 9.99 24.36
CA ASP A 18 -17.67 9.00 24.39
C ASP A 18 -18.17 8.59 22.99
N ASN A 19 -17.98 9.44 21.97
CA ASN A 19 -18.46 9.24 20.60
C ASN A 19 -17.38 8.75 19.60
N LEU A 20 -16.10 8.71 20.00
CA LEU A 20 -14.98 8.28 19.15
C LEU A 20 -14.57 6.82 19.35
N LYS A 21 -15.37 6.02 20.06
CA LYS A 21 -15.14 4.57 20.25
C LYS A 21 -14.94 3.77 18.95
N PHE A 22 -15.36 4.30 17.79
CA PHE A 22 -15.15 3.64 16.49
C PHE A 22 -13.67 3.65 16.03
N LEU A 23 -12.85 4.61 16.49
CA LEU A 23 -11.43 4.70 16.11
C LEU A 23 -10.48 4.05 17.12
N GLU A 24 -10.99 3.65 18.29
CA GLU A 24 -10.17 3.17 19.41
C GLU A 24 -9.83 1.67 19.36
N ASP A 25 -10.38 0.92 18.40
CA ASP A 25 -10.24 -0.55 18.35
C ASP A 25 -9.46 -1.05 17.12
N ILE A 26 -8.47 -0.28 16.68
CA ILE A 26 -7.50 -0.77 15.70
C ILE A 26 -6.12 -0.76 16.33
N ASP A 27 -5.77 -1.89 16.94
CA ASP A 27 -4.43 -2.26 17.42
C ASP A 27 -3.43 -2.44 16.25
N THR A 28 -3.54 -1.60 15.22
CA THR A 28 -2.56 -1.50 14.13
C THR A 28 -1.50 -0.51 14.56
N LYS A 29 -0.26 -1.01 14.68
CA LYS A 29 0.93 -0.15 14.74
C LYS A 29 0.80 0.97 13.70
N PRO A 30 1.03 2.24 14.08
CA PRO A 30 0.92 3.35 13.14
C PRO A 30 1.85 3.08 11.96
N LYS A 31 1.27 2.87 10.77
CA LYS A 31 2.01 2.73 9.53
C LYS A 31 2.20 4.11 8.93
N SER A 32 3.46 4.45 8.68
CA SER A 32 3.82 5.65 7.94
C SER A 32 3.43 5.47 6.48
N PHE A 33 2.72 6.43 5.90
CA PHE A 33 2.41 6.46 4.47
C PHE A 33 2.95 7.74 3.84
N ILE A 34 3.30 7.64 2.55
CA ILE A 34 3.63 8.78 1.70
C ILE A 34 2.60 8.88 0.57
N LEU A 35 2.38 10.09 0.08
CA LEU A 35 1.62 10.31 -1.15
C LEU A 35 2.50 9.96 -2.35
N ALA A 36 2.11 8.93 -3.09
CA ALA A 36 2.78 8.48 -4.29
C ALA A 36 1.90 8.80 -5.52
N PRO A 37 2.44 9.46 -6.55
CA PRO A 37 1.70 9.71 -7.77
C PRO A 37 1.52 8.41 -8.57
N ALA A 38 0.40 8.28 -9.27
CA ALA A 38 0.02 7.08 -10.02
C ALA A 38 1.10 6.60 -11.01
N HIS A 39 1.80 7.53 -11.68
CA HIS A 39 2.86 7.18 -12.63
C HIS A 39 3.99 6.35 -12.00
N ARG A 40 4.30 6.59 -10.71
CA ARG A 40 5.33 5.84 -9.99
C ARG A 40 4.90 4.40 -9.74
N LEU A 41 3.62 4.19 -9.42
CA LEU A 41 3.06 2.84 -9.24
C LEU A 41 3.04 2.09 -10.57
N ILE A 42 2.58 2.77 -11.63
CA ILE A 42 2.53 2.23 -13.00
C ILE A 42 3.92 1.76 -13.43
N GLU A 43 4.92 2.61 -13.26
CA GLU A 43 6.30 2.31 -13.65
C GLU A 43 6.85 1.06 -12.95
N ILE A 44 6.65 0.92 -11.64
CA ILE A 44 7.12 -0.26 -10.91
C ILE A 44 6.37 -1.51 -11.33
N CYS A 45 5.05 -1.41 -11.58
CA CYS A 45 4.28 -2.52 -12.11
C CYS A 45 4.79 -2.96 -13.48
N GLU A 46 5.15 -2.01 -14.35
CA GLU A 46 5.77 -2.31 -15.65
C GLU A 46 7.12 -3.00 -15.49
N VAL A 47 7.96 -2.56 -14.55
CA VAL A 47 9.23 -3.25 -14.22
C VAL A 47 8.97 -4.66 -13.70
N LEU A 48 8.03 -4.84 -12.76
CA LEU A 48 7.63 -6.17 -12.26
C LEU A 48 7.18 -7.09 -13.39
N CYS A 49 6.39 -6.57 -14.33
CA CYS A 49 5.93 -7.30 -15.50
C CYS A 49 7.09 -7.71 -16.42
N GLN A 50 8.12 -6.89 -16.55
CA GLN A 50 9.34 -7.19 -17.32
C GLN A 50 10.28 -8.17 -16.62
N CYS A 51 10.26 -8.24 -15.29
CA CYS A 51 11.06 -9.17 -14.49
C CYS A 51 10.56 -10.61 -14.56
N ALA A 52 9.34 -10.83 -15.05
CA ALA A 52 8.68 -12.12 -15.19
C ALA A 52 8.39 -12.46 -16.67
N PRO A 53 9.42 -12.82 -17.45
CA PRO A 53 9.27 -13.10 -18.88
C PRO A 53 8.53 -14.41 -19.20
N LEU A 54 8.62 -15.42 -18.33
CA LEU A 54 7.94 -16.71 -18.53
C LEU A 54 6.45 -16.58 -18.24
N ARG A 55 5.62 -17.13 -19.13
CA ARG A 55 4.17 -17.09 -19.00
C ARG A 55 3.55 -18.45 -19.24
N VAL A 56 2.87 -18.97 -18.22
CA VAL A 56 1.96 -20.09 -18.33
C VAL A 56 0.60 -19.56 -18.81
N LYS A 57 0.14 -20.03 -19.98
CA LYS A 57 -1.15 -19.64 -20.52
C LYS A 57 -2.28 -20.04 -19.57
N GLU A 58 -3.34 -19.23 -19.51
CA GLU A 58 -4.59 -19.51 -18.76
C GLU A 58 -4.45 -19.62 -17.24
N ARG A 59 -3.31 -19.18 -16.67
CA ARG A 59 -3.15 -19.12 -15.23
C ARG A 59 -3.92 -17.95 -14.63
N TRP A 60 -4.83 -18.26 -13.71
CA TRP A 60 -5.60 -17.26 -12.98
C TRP A 60 -4.74 -16.53 -11.94
N PRO A 61 -5.07 -15.26 -11.58
CA PRO A 61 -4.43 -14.58 -10.46
C PRO A 61 -4.56 -15.41 -9.18
N LEU A 62 -3.47 -15.49 -8.41
CA LEU A 62 -3.48 -16.08 -7.08
C LEU A 62 -4.51 -15.41 -6.16
N SER A 63 -4.98 -16.17 -5.16
CA SER A 63 -5.84 -15.62 -4.11
C SER A 63 -5.16 -14.44 -3.39
N LYS A 64 -5.94 -13.52 -2.81
CA LYS A 64 -5.37 -12.38 -2.07
C LYS A 64 -4.43 -12.81 -0.94
N LYS A 65 -4.73 -13.93 -0.27
CA LYS A 65 -3.88 -14.50 0.79
C LYS A 65 -2.54 -14.96 0.22
N ASP A 66 -2.56 -15.68 -0.90
CA ASP A 66 -1.35 -16.22 -1.51
C ASP A 66 -0.48 -15.12 -2.13
N ARG A 67 -1.11 -14.10 -2.75
CA ARG A 67 -0.38 -12.91 -3.22
C ARG A 67 0.31 -12.16 -2.09
N ARG A 68 -0.34 -12.02 -0.93
CA ARG A 68 0.28 -11.41 0.25
C ARG A 68 1.44 -12.23 0.79
N ASN A 69 1.32 -13.56 0.82
CA ASN A 69 2.42 -14.43 1.23
C ASN A 69 3.62 -14.32 0.27
N LEU A 70 3.36 -14.33 -1.04
CA LEU A 70 4.39 -14.11 -2.06
C LEU A 70 5.03 -12.71 -1.94
N ALA A 71 4.22 -11.68 -1.73
CA ALA A 71 4.67 -10.32 -1.52
C ALA A 71 5.59 -10.22 -0.30
N LEU A 72 5.23 -10.84 0.83
CA LEU A 72 6.07 -10.88 2.03
C LEU A 72 7.42 -11.58 1.79
N GLN A 73 7.44 -12.67 1.02
CA GLN A 73 8.68 -13.34 0.64
C GLN A 73 9.56 -12.44 -0.23
N MET A 74 8.97 -11.69 -1.17
CA MET A 74 9.70 -10.70 -1.97
C MET A 74 10.21 -9.55 -1.09
N GLU A 75 9.38 -9.04 -0.17
CA GLU A 75 9.69 -7.93 0.73
C GLU A 75 10.97 -8.16 1.54
N TRP A 76 11.15 -9.36 2.07
CA TRP A 76 12.33 -9.73 2.87
C TRP A 76 13.63 -9.75 2.07
N ASN A 77 13.52 -9.93 0.75
CA ASN A 77 14.66 -10.03 -0.15
C ASN A 77 14.90 -8.74 -0.95
N LEU A 78 14.07 -7.72 -0.78
CA LEU A 78 14.20 -6.41 -1.43
C LEU A 78 14.87 -5.39 -0.50
N PRO A 79 15.63 -4.43 -1.04
CA PRO A 79 16.23 -3.38 -0.22
C PRO A 79 15.15 -2.44 0.33
N LYS A 80 15.33 -1.99 1.59
CA LYS A 80 14.42 -1.01 2.22
C LYS A 80 14.49 0.37 1.55
N ALA A 81 15.68 0.81 1.17
CA ALA A 81 15.88 2.05 0.44
C ALA A 81 15.74 1.80 -1.08
N PRO A 82 15.15 2.73 -1.83
CA PRO A 82 15.02 2.57 -3.27
C PRO A 82 16.41 2.62 -3.93
N PRO A 83 16.81 1.59 -4.69
CA PRO A 83 18.03 1.68 -5.50
C PRO A 83 17.83 2.70 -6.63
N PRO A 84 18.91 3.10 -7.33
CA PRO A 84 18.81 3.85 -8.58
C PRO A 84 17.82 3.19 -9.54
N ARG A 85 17.07 4.00 -10.30
CA ARG A 85 15.98 3.56 -11.18
C ARG A 85 16.44 2.47 -12.15
N GLU A 86 17.64 2.62 -12.69
CA GLU A 86 18.28 1.70 -13.64
C GLU A 86 18.51 0.30 -13.03
N GLN A 87 18.62 0.22 -11.70
CA GLN A 87 18.87 -1.01 -10.95
C GLN A 87 17.59 -1.67 -10.42
N TRP A 88 16.41 -1.07 -10.61
CA TRP A 88 15.16 -1.63 -10.09
C TRP A 88 14.88 -3.03 -10.62
N LYS A 89 15.09 -3.22 -11.93
CA LYS A 89 14.89 -4.51 -12.59
C LYS A 89 15.79 -5.59 -11.99
N GLU A 90 17.08 -5.29 -11.85
CA GLU A 90 18.07 -6.22 -11.29
C GLU A 90 17.77 -6.57 -9.83
N ALA A 91 17.39 -5.58 -9.01
CA ALA A 91 17.00 -5.79 -7.62
C ALA A 91 15.81 -6.74 -7.53
N ILE A 92 14.75 -6.49 -8.31
CA ILE A 92 13.54 -7.33 -8.32
C ILE A 92 13.85 -8.75 -8.82
N GLN A 93 14.61 -8.90 -9.92
CA GLN A 93 15.00 -10.21 -10.45
C GLN A 93 15.85 -11.00 -9.45
N THR A 94 16.75 -10.33 -8.73
CA THR A 94 17.57 -10.96 -7.69
C THR A 94 16.69 -11.47 -6.55
N SER A 95 15.76 -10.66 -6.05
CA SER A 95 14.81 -11.08 -5.01
C SER A 95 13.96 -12.26 -5.47
N LEU A 96 13.46 -12.22 -6.70
CA LEU A 96 12.68 -13.32 -7.30
C LEU A 96 13.47 -14.63 -7.35
N ARG A 97 14.74 -14.57 -7.77
CA ARG A 97 15.63 -15.73 -7.79
C ARG A 97 15.84 -16.31 -6.39
N ILE A 98 15.98 -15.46 -5.37
CA ILE A 98 16.12 -15.91 -3.98
C ILE A 98 14.83 -16.60 -3.50
N VAL A 99 13.66 -16.00 -3.76
CA VAL A 99 12.36 -16.59 -3.41
C VAL A 99 12.19 -17.96 -4.06
N TYR A 100 12.49 -18.10 -5.35
CA TYR A 100 12.47 -19.38 -6.05
C TYR A 100 13.42 -20.43 -5.45
N GLN A 101 14.58 -20.02 -4.96
CA GLN A 101 15.54 -20.92 -4.29
C GLN A 101 15.06 -21.37 -2.91
N GLN A 102 14.31 -20.53 -2.20
CA GLN A 102 13.79 -20.81 -0.85
C GLN A 102 12.51 -21.66 -0.86
N MET A 103 11.76 -21.67 -1.97
CA MET A 103 10.56 -22.48 -2.08
C MET A 103 10.89 -23.98 -1.98
N PRO A 104 10.17 -24.75 -1.13
CA PRO A 104 10.40 -26.18 -1.00
C PRO A 104 10.14 -26.84 -2.36
N LYS A 105 11.20 -27.31 -3.00
CA LYS A 105 11.09 -28.02 -4.28
C LYS A 105 10.54 -29.41 -3.96
N PRO A 106 9.32 -29.78 -4.39
CA PRO A 106 8.93 -31.18 -4.33
C PRO A 106 9.99 -32.00 -5.08
N GLN A 107 10.28 -33.22 -4.62
CA GLN A 107 11.15 -34.15 -5.36
C GLN A 107 10.48 -34.44 -6.70
N ARG A 108 10.85 -33.66 -7.71
CA ARG A 108 10.27 -33.61 -9.05
C ARG A 108 11.37 -33.60 -10.08
N PHE A 109 11.04 -34.07 -11.28
CA PHE A 109 11.98 -34.12 -12.40
C PHE A 109 12.42 -32.71 -12.81
N GLU A 110 13.60 -32.56 -13.42
CA GLU A 110 14.15 -31.24 -13.75
C GLU A 110 13.27 -30.40 -14.68
N TRP A 111 12.53 -31.02 -15.59
CA TRP A 111 11.58 -30.33 -16.46
C TRP A 111 10.38 -29.73 -15.70
N GLU A 112 9.97 -30.31 -14.57
CA GLU A 112 8.94 -29.76 -13.69
C GLU A 112 9.44 -28.57 -12.86
N LYS A 113 10.76 -28.49 -12.60
CA LYS A 113 11.37 -27.33 -11.92
C LYS A 113 11.31 -26.07 -12.81
N THR A 114 11.53 -26.23 -14.11
CA THR A 114 11.37 -25.13 -15.07
C THR A 114 9.90 -24.68 -15.16
N GLY A 115 8.95 -25.62 -15.04
CA GLY A 115 7.52 -25.29 -14.90
C GLY A 115 7.23 -24.44 -13.66
N TYR A 116 7.84 -24.77 -12.51
CA TYR A 116 7.62 -24.03 -11.26
C TYR A 116 8.16 -22.59 -11.29
N LEU A 117 9.33 -22.37 -11.91
CA LEU A 117 9.83 -21.00 -12.13
C LEU A 117 8.89 -20.20 -13.04
N ALA A 118 8.40 -20.82 -14.12
CA ALA A 118 7.45 -20.19 -15.02
C ALA A 118 6.14 -19.83 -14.32
N GLU A 119 5.64 -20.69 -13.42
CA GLU A 119 4.47 -20.41 -12.59
C GLU A 119 4.68 -19.20 -11.66
N LEU A 120 5.81 -19.16 -10.96
CA LEU A 120 6.14 -18.05 -10.06
C LEU A 120 6.28 -16.71 -10.80
N GLU A 121 6.98 -16.72 -11.93
CA GLU A 121 7.06 -15.55 -12.81
C GLU A 121 5.67 -15.13 -13.28
N THR A 122 4.85 -16.09 -13.74
CA THR A 122 3.47 -15.80 -14.17
C THR A 122 2.65 -15.19 -13.03
N ASP A 123 2.79 -15.67 -11.80
CA ASP A 123 2.05 -15.16 -10.64
C ASP A 123 2.41 -13.71 -10.33
N ILE A 124 3.70 -13.35 -10.38
CA ILE A 124 4.14 -11.95 -10.20
C ILE A 124 3.66 -11.08 -11.35
N HIS A 125 3.78 -11.58 -12.59
CA HIS A 125 3.33 -10.86 -13.78
C HIS A 125 1.84 -10.52 -13.70
N VAL A 126 1.00 -11.52 -13.45
CA VAL A 126 -0.45 -11.38 -13.37
C VAL A 126 -0.84 -10.47 -12.21
N ALA A 127 -0.19 -10.60 -11.05
CA ALA A 127 -0.44 -9.74 -9.90
C ALA A 127 -0.11 -8.27 -10.19
N ALA A 128 1.07 -8.01 -10.78
CA ALA A 128 1.50 -6.67 -11.15
C ALA A 128 0.60 -6.06 -12.25
N ASP A 129 0.18 -6.85 -13.25
CA ASP A 129 -0.73 -6.38 -14.30
C ASP A 129 -2.11 -6.05 -13.72
N CYS A 130 -2.66 -6.88 -12.84
CA CYS A 130 -3.92 -6.57 -12.13
C CYS A 130 -3.83 -5.25 -11.35
N THR A 131 -2.72 -5.03 -10.64
CA THR A 131 -2.46 -3.78 -9.93
C THR A 131 -2.32 -2.59 -10.90
N LEU A 132 -1.61 -2.76 -12.01
CA LEU A 132 -1.47 -1.76 -13.06
C LEU A 132 -2.81 -1.33 -13.65
N GLN A 133 -3.66 -2.30 -14.01
CA GLN A 133 -5.01 -2.04 -14.52
C GLN A 133 -5.86 -1.32 -13.47
N THR A 134 -5.75 -1.72 -12.20
CA THR A 134 -6.47 -1.06 -11.10
C THR A 134 -6.04 0.39 -10.93
N VAL A 135 -4.74 0.68 -10.96
CA VAL A 135 -4.24 2.08 -10.88
C VAL A 135 -4.75 2.91 -12.05
N ARG A 136 -4.74 2.37 -13.27
CA ARG A 136 -5.27 3.04 -14.47
C ARG A 136 -6.77 3.31 -14.37
N PHE A 137 -7.53 2.35 -13.84
CA PHE A 137 -8.97 2.50 -13.57
C PHE A 137 -9.22 3.67 -12.62
N PHE A 138 -8.52 3.74 -11.48
CA PHE A 138 -8.65 4.84 -10.51
C PHE A 138 -8.28 6.22 -11.06
N CYS A 139 -7.41 6.29 -12.06
CA CYS A 139 -7.04 7.56 -12.69
C CYS A 139 -8.14 8.11 -13.61
N ASN A 140 -8.82 7.23 -14.36
CA ASN A 140 -9.52 7.64 -15.58
C ASN A 140 -10.99 7.23 -15.66
N ASP A 141 -11.48 6.30 -14.83
CA ASP A 141 -12.84 5.81 -14.97
C ASP A 141 -13.88 6.73 -14.33
N LYS A 142 -14.48 7.61 -15.13
CA LYS A 142 -15.51 8.55 -14.68
C LYS A 142 -16.92 7.95 -14.60
N ILE A 143 -17.09 6.70 -15.06
CA ILE A 143 -18.41 6.06 -15.14
C ILE A 143 -18.66 5.23 -13.88
N HIS A 144 -17.64 4.51 -13.44
CA HIS A 144 -17.74 3.53 -12.37
C HIS A 144 -17.13 4.03 -11.05
N LEU A 145 -16.35 5.12 -11.06
CA LEU A 145 -15.83 5.72 -9.84
C LEU A 145 -16.54 7.03 -9.49
N PRO A 146 -16.99 7.20 -8.24
CA PRO A 146 -17.55 8.47 -7.79
C PRO A 146 -16.50 9.59 -7.72
N LEU A 147 -15.23 9.24 -7.49
CA LEU A 147 -14.09 10.16 -7.44
C LEU A 147 -12.83 9.48 -7.99
N ASN A 148 -12.24 10.08 -9.01
CA ASN A 148 -10.95 9.65 -9.55
C ASN A 148 -9.80 10.19 -8.69
N THR A 149 -8.66 9.51 -8.74
CA THR A 149 -7.42 10.04 -8.16
C THR A 149 -6.20 9.61 -8.95
N SER A 150 -5.22 10.51 -8.99
CA SER A 150 -3.87 10.25 -9.50
C SER A 150 -2.85 10.09 -8.37
N VAL A 151 -3.29 9.98 -7.11
CA VAL A 151 -2.44 9.92 -5.91
C VAL A 151 -2.88 8.76 -5.03
N PHE A 152 -1.91 8.02 -4.51
CA PHE A 152 -2.10 6.84 -3.68
C PHE A 152 -1.27 6.95 -2.40
N LEU A 153 -1.75 6.39 -1.30
CA LEU A 153 -0.94 6.16 -0.11
C LEU A 153 -0.07 4.92 -0.35
N ALA A 154 1.24 5.07 -0.16
CA ALA A 154 2.22 4.01 -0.31
C ALA A 154 3.17 3.97 0.89
N SER A 155 3.83 2.83 1.11
CA SER A 155 4.89 2.75 2.12
C SER A 155 6.08 3.63 1.73
N PRO A 156 6.72 4.34 2.68
CA PRO A 156 7.98 5.02 2.44
C PRO A 156 9.13 4.04 2.16
N ASN A 157 9.03 2.80 2.66
CA ASN A 157 10.04 1.77 2.45
C ASN A 157 9.83 1.13 1.07
N TRP A 158 10.91 1.04 0.29
CA TRP A 158 10.85 0.57 -1.08
C TRP A 158 10.42 -0.89 -1.18
N ASN A 159 10.95 -1.77 -0.34
CA ASN A 159 10.58 -3.18 -0.30
C ASN A 159 9.08 -3.38 -0.02
N GLU A 160 8.55 -2.70 1.00
CA GLU A 160 7.12 -2.73 1.35
C GLU A 160 6.26 -2.16 0.22
N PHE A 161 6.72 -1.09 -0.44
CA PHE A 161 6.02 -0.49 -1.56
C PHE A 161 5.94 -1.43 -2.78
N VAL A 162 7.06 -2.01 -3.20
CA VAL A 162 7.05 -2.99 -4.31
C VAL A 162 6.18 -4.20 -3.94
N SER A 163 6.27 -4.67 -2.69
CA SER A 163 5.51 -5.82 -2.21
C SER A 163 4.01 -5.53 -2.14
N SER A 164 3.59 -4.31 -1.79
CA SER A 164 2.17 -3.93 -1.80
C SER A 164 1.58 -3.98 -3.21
N LEU A 165 2.37 -3.70 -4.25
CA LEU A 165 1.94 -3.84 -5.64
C LEU A 165 1.73 -5.31 -6.05
N ILE A 166 2.58 -6.22 -5.58
CA ILE A 166 2.38 -7.68 -5.78
C ILE A 166 1.15 -8.17 -5.00
N ALA A 167 0.97 -7.72 -3.77
CA ALA A 167 -0.20 -8.05 -2.95
C ALA A 167 -1.52 -7.49 -3.52
N GLY A 168 -1.45 -6.43 -4.33
CA GLY A 168 -2.61 -5.66 -4.77
C GLY A 168 -3.25 -4.84 -3.64
N ASP A 169 -2.45 -4.45 -2.65
CA ASP A 169 -2.89 -3.59 -1.55
C ASP A 169 -2.68 -2.12 -1.94
N LEU A 170 -3.68 -1.56 -2.64
CA LEU A 170 -3.71 -0.18 -3.11
C LEU A 170 -4.59 0.69 -2.20
N TYR A 171 -4.15 1.92 -1.97
CA TYR A 171 -4.84 2.89 -1.12
C TYR A 171 -5.01 4.22 -1.89
N PRO A 172 -6.06 4.38 -2.72
CA PRO A 172 -6.33 5.62 -3.42
C PRO A 172 -6.51 6.78 -2.41
N ALA A 173 -5.86 7.91 -2.65
CA ALA A 173 -5.99 9.10 -1.81
C ALA A 173 -6.90 10.12 -2.50
N TRP A 174 -8.04 10.45 -1.88
CA TRP A 174 -8.89 11.54 -2.34
C TRP A 174 -8.63 12.80 -1.53
N VAL A 175 -8.41 13.91 -2.22
CA VAL A 175 -8.35 15.23 -1.60
C VAL A 175 -9.64 15.95 -1.97
N ALA A 176 -10.54 16.09 -1.00
CA ALA A 176 -11.77 16.86 -1.15
C ALA A 176 -11.67 18.16 -0.34
N PRO A 177 -12.06 19.31 -0.89
CA PRO A 177 -12.15 20.54 -0.10
C PRO A 177 -13.19 20.35 1.00
N VAL A 178 -12.80 20.63 2.24
CA VAL A 178 -13.70 20.61 3.39
C VAL A 178 -13.97 22.05 3.81
N ASP A 179 -15.24 22.40 3.94
CA ASP A 179 -15.66 23.68 4.50
C ASP A 179 -15.49 23.65 6.03
N SER A 180 -14.49 24.38 6.53
CA SER A 180 -14.18 24.44 7.97
C SER A 180 -15.34 25.00 8.80
N ALA A 181 -16.21 25.83 8.22
CA ALA A 181 -17.40 26.35 8.90
C ALA A 181 -18.48 25.26 9.09
N LYS A 182 -18.42 24.19 8.31
CA LYS A 182 -19.33 23.03 8.40
C LYS A 182 -18.74 21.86 9.18
N THR A 183 -17.47 21.94 9.59
CA THR A 183 -16.85 20.94 10.45
C THR A 183 -17.51 20.97 11.83
N PRO A 184 -18.19 19.88 12.27
CA PRO A 184 -18.85 19.85 13.57
C PRO A 184 -17.87 20.18 14.70
N GLY A 185 -18.26 21.12 15.59
CA GLY A 185 -17.45 21.47 16.75
C GLY A 185 -16.39 22.56 16.55
N CYS A 186 -16.29 23.16 15.36
CA CYS A 186 -15.40 24.30 15.13
C CYS A 186 -15.96 25.57 15.78
N ILE A 187 -15.71 25.78 17.09
CA ILE A 187 -16.10 26.98 17.82
C ILE A 187 -14.92 27.97 17.75
N GLN A 188 -15.16 29.19 17.24
CA GLN A 188 -14.20 30.30 17.23
C GLN A 188 -12.84 29.99 16.57
N GLY A 189 -12.82 29.12 15.54
CA GLY A 189 -11.58 28.79 14.81
C GLY A 189 -10.57 27.98 15.62
N GLN A 190 -10.93 27.48 16.80
CA GLN A 190 -10.11 26.55 17.55
C GLN A 190 -10.39 25.13 17.05
N PHE A 191 -9.40 24.52 16.40
CA PHE A 191 -9.40 23.07 16.22
C PHE A 191 -9.45 22.40 17.60
N PRO A 192 -10.05 21.20 17.72
CA PRO A 192 -9.99 20.42 18.95
C PRO A 192 -8.53 20.28 19.39
N ARG A 193 -8.19 20.82 20.57
CA ARG A 193 -6.86 20.64 21.14
C ARG A 193 -6.80 19.23 21.72
N TYR A 194 -6.18 18.32 20.98
CA TYR A 194 -5.78 17.02 21.49
C TYR A 194 -4.63 17.26 22.48
N MET A 195 -4.80 16.85 23.74
CA MET A 195 -3.64 16.76 24.62
C MET A 195 -2.76 15.60 24.11
N PRO A 196 -1.47 15.82 23.84
CA PRO A 196 -0.56 14.70 23.60
C PRO A 196 -0.56 13.84 24.86
N ARG A 197 -0.80 12.53 24.70
CA ARG A 197 -0.53 11.54 25.75
C ARG A 197 0.94 11.16 25.70
#